data_AF-A0A7R9DLR7-F1
#
_entry.id   AF-A0A7R9DLR7-F1
#
_cell.length_a   1.000
_cell.length_b   1.000
_cell.length_c   1.000
_cell.angle_alpha   90.00
_cell.angle_beta   90.00
_cell.angle_gamma   90.00
#
_symmetry.space_group_name_H-M   'P 1'
#
loop_
_entity.id
_entity.type
_entity.pdbx_description
1 polymer ?
#
loop_
_entity_poly.entity_id
_entity_poly.type
_entity_poly.pdbx_seq_one_letter_code
_entity_poly.pdbx_strand_id
1 'polypeptide(L)'
;MWPISDDHTTQLLHRLGHALQAKLNEEKLSRQRADSQSQEKERQMSMLNVDYRQIQQRLQKLEGEHRQENEKVKTLQCQVEQEQQKKCSLQSELSVQVSEVAHLRARETQLTREVTQLREGKRSTEEELHKVKTARSVDNLQMKELQDQLEAEQYFSTLYKTQAQELKEDLEERQHCVQELEEERGSLKHQLQIALARADSEALARSIAEETVADLEKEKTMKELEHKDLQAKHRTELANKEIAFNTMKEREVDFKKSVEQLIKDKDELNHQMKIMQEDLNKANTNMEDVEKLHKQLKQEQLLKMQAVNKLAEIMNRKDMSNTGRGKNKVSSAELRKREKECRKLQQELTQEREKYGQMAAKWQKDLQELQSQAQEDNMIRLRLQMELDSKDSEIEQLQIKMASLSSETASLSSGGAENDDDILGQESRLEGWLSIPNKQNIRRHGWKKQYVVVSSKKIIFYNSESDKQNLDPVLILDLKLVFNCL
;
A
#
# COMPACT_ATOMS: atom_id res chain seq x y z
N MET A 1 -33.21 16.08 231.17
CA MET A 1 -34.67 16.14 231.33
C MET A 1 -35.26 16.75 230.07
N TRP A 2 -35.93 15.93 229.25
CA TRP A 2 -36.92 16.28 228.18
C TRP A 2 -36.38 16.78 226.80
N PRO A 3 -37.02 16.44 225.65
CA PRO A 3 -36.56 15.37 224.76
C PRO A 3 -36.31 15.77 223.27
N ILE A 4 -35.75 14.78 222.55
CA ILE A 4 -35.34 14.66 221.12
C ILE A 4 -36.55 14.49 220.17
N SER A 5 -36.46 14.96 218.90
CA SER A 5 -37.05 14.26 217.73
C SER A 5 -36.57 14.77 216.34
N ASP A 6 -35.54 14.13 215.78
CA ASP A 6 -35.53 13.36 214.51
C ASP A 6 -36.21 13.79 213.17
N ASP A 7 -36.57 15.06 212.92
CA ASP A 7 -37.28 15.41 211.64
C ASP A 7 -36.41 16.03 210.51
N HIS A 8 -35.17 16.48 210.79
CA HIS A 8 -34.41 17.26 209.80
C HIS A 8 -33.61 16.41 208.79
N THR A 9 -33.12 15.24 209.21
CA THR A 9 -32.38 14.26 208.39
C THR A 9 -33.30 13.54 207.40
N THR A 10 -34.54 13.27 207.79
CA THR A 10 -35.57 12.62 206.94
C THR A 10 -35.99 13.53 205.77
N GLN A 11 -36.14 14.84 206.00
CA GLN A 11 -36.45 15.81 204.94
C GLN A 11 -35.30 15.99 203.92
N LEU A 12 -34.04 15.90 204.37
CA LEU A 12 -32.85 15.98 203.50
C LEU A 12 -32.70 14.74 202.62
N LEU A 13 -32.90 13.54 203.17
CA LEU A 13 -32.92 12.29 202.40
C LEU A 13 -34.07 12.25 201.40
N HIS A 14 -35.25 12.76 201.76
CA HIS A 14 -36.39 12.86 200.84
C HIS A 14 -36.13 13.87 199.71
N ARG A 15 -35.49 15.02 199.98
CA ARG A 15 -35.05 15.98 198.96
C ARG A 15 -33.95 15.42 198.04
N LEU A 16 -32.98 14.70 198.61
CA LEU A 16 -31.90 14.08 197.82
C LEU A 16 -32.44 12.94 196.95
N GLY A 17 -33.35 12.13 197.49
CA GLY A 17 -34.08 11.11 196.76
C GLY A 17 -34.91 11.69 195.61
N HIS A 18 -35.65 12.78 195.85
CA HIS A 18 -36.37 13.51 194.80
C HIS A 18 -35.43 14.12 193.74
N ALA A 19 -34.29 14.67 194.14
CA ALA A 19 -33.32 15.26 193.22
C ALA A 19 -32.60 14.20 192.37
N LEU A 20 -32.24 13.05 192.97
CA LEU A 20 -31.71 11.90 192.25
C LEU A 20 -32.76 11.27 191.34
N GLN A 21 -34.02 11.20 191.78
CA GLN A 21 -35.14 10.75 190.94
C GLN A 21 -35.38 11.71 189.77
N ALA A 22 -35.29 13.02 189.99
CA ALA A 22 -35.41 14.03 188.94
C ALA A 22 -34.26 13.92 187.93
N LYS A 23 -33.00 13.80 188.38
CA LYS A 23 -31.84 13.58 187.50
C LYS A 23 -31.91 12.26 186.76
N LEU A 24 -32.36 11.19 187.41
CA LEU A 24 -32.57 9.89 186.76
C LEU A 24 -33.66 9.99 185.69
N ASN A 25 -34.74 10.72 185.96
CA ASN A 25 -35.81 10.95 184.99
C ASN A 25 -35.33 11.85 183.83
N GLU A 26 -34.50 12.85 184.09
CA GLU A 26 -33.89 13.73 183.08
C GLU A 26 -32.91 12.98 182.19
N GLU A 27 -32.07 12.12 182.77
CA GLU A 27 -31.16 11.22 182.04
C GLU A 27 -31.95 10.19 181.21
N LYS A 28 -33.01 9.61 181.78
CA LYS A 28 -33.92 8.71 181.03
C LYS A 28 -34.57 9.42 179.84
N LEU A 29 -35.05 10.65 180.03
CA LEU A 29 -35.64 11.46 178.96
C LEU A 29 -34.60 11.88 177.91
N SER A 30 -33.36 12.18 178.33
CA SER A 30 -32.26 12.54 177.43
C SER A 30 -31.79 11.34 176.61
N ARG A 31 -31.69 10.17 177.24
CA ARG A 31 -31.41 8.90 176.55
C ARG A 31 -32.51 8.54 175.57
N GLN A 32 -33.78 8.64 175.98
CA GLN A 32 -34.91 8.40 175.09
C GLN A 32 -34.91 9.37 173.90
N ARG A 33 -34.55 10.65 174.10
CA ARG A 33 -34.37 11.62 173.02
C ARG A 33 -33.20 11.26 172.09
N ALA A 34 -32.06 10.87 172.64
CA ALA A 34 -30.89 10.45 171.86
C ALA A 34 -31.18 9.18 171.04
N ASP A 35 -31.84 8.19 171.63
CA ASP A 35 -32.27 6.96 170.96
C ASP A 35 -33.25 7.27 169.82
N SER A 36 -34.22 8.17 170.06
CA SER A 36 -35.16 8.62 169.02
C SER A 36 -34.43 9.36 167.88
N GLN A 37 -33.43 10.19 168.19
CA GLN A 37 -32.61 10.87 167.18
C GLN A 37 -31.73 9.90 166.41
N SER A 38 -31.14 8.90 167.07
CA SER A 38 -30.34 7.85 166.42
C SER A 38 -31.21 7.03 165.45
N GLN A 39 -32.40 6.61 165.88
CA GLN A 39 -33.36 5.90 165.04
C GLN A 39 -33.79 6.74 163.83
N GLU A 40 -34.06 8.04 164.01
CA GLU A 40 -34.39 8.92 162.89
C GLU A 40 -33.20 9.11 161.92
N LYS A 41 -31.97 9.16 162.43
CA LYS A 41 -30.76 9.21 161.58
C LYS A 41 -30.51 7.90 160.84
N GLU A 42 -30.73 6.75 161.47
CA GLU A 42 -30.68 5.44 160.81
C GLU A 42 -31.75 5.31 159.73
N ARG A 43 -32.95 5.84 159.98
CA ARG A 43 -34.03 5.91 158.99
C ARG A 43 -33.65 6.80 157.80
N GLN A 44 -33.11 7.99 158.06
CA GLN A 44 -32.59 8.90 157.02
C GLN A 44 -31.46 8.26 156.21
N MET A 45 -30.51 7.59 156.86
CA MET A 45 -29.42 6.88 156.21
C MET A 45 -29.93 5.73 155.35
N SER A 46 -30.93 4.99 155.83
CA SER A 46 -31.57 3.91 155.07
C SER A 46 -32.30 4.44 153.83
N MET A 47 -33.01 5.56 153.95
CA MET A 47 -33.61 6.25 152.79
C MET A 47 -32.55 6.69 151.78
N LEU A 48 -31.49 7.37 152.24
CA LEU A 48 -30.38 7.81 151.40
C LEU A 48 -29.68 6.65 150.70
N ASN A 49 -29.54 5.49 151.35
CA ASN A 49 -28.93 4.31 150.74
C ASN A 49 -29.82 3.71 149.64
N VAL A 50 -31.15 3.71 149.82
CA VAL A 50 -32.10 3.31 148.78
C VAL A 50 -32.03 4.29 147.60
N ASP A 51 -32.05 5.60 147.86
CA ASP A 51 -31.95 6.62 146.82
C ASP A 51 -30.61 6.54 146.08
N TYR A 52 -29.50 6.34 146.79
CA TYR A 52 -28.18 6.14 146.22
C TYR A 52 -28.15 4.93 145.28
N ARG A 53 -28.69 3.78 145.72
CA ARG A 53 -28.79 2.58 144.88
C ARG A 53 -29.68 2.82 143.65
N GLN A 54 -30.81 3.51 143.82
CA GLN A 54 -31.69 3.85 142.69
C GLN A 54 -31.01 4.77 141.69
N ILE A 55 -30.29 5.80 142.15
CA ILE A 55 -29.51 6.71 141.29
C ILE A 55 -28.39 5.94 140.59
N GLN A 56 -27.69 5.06 141.30
CA GLN A 56 -26.61 4.25 140.72
C GLN A 56 -27.14 3.29 139.63
N GLN A 57 -28.30 2.68 139.83
CA GLN A 57 -28.98 1.87 138.81
C GLN A 57 -29.39 2.72 137.59
N ARG A 58 -29.93 3.93 137.82
CA ARG A 58 -30.27 4.87 136.72
C ARG A 58 -29.03 5.29 135.94
N LEU A 59 -27.92 5.58 136.61
CA LEU A 59 -26.65 5.92 135.98
C LEU A 59 -26.15 4.76 135.11
N GLN A 60 -26.13 3.53 135.65
CA GLN A 60 -25.72 2.36 134.88
C GLN A 60 -26.57 2.13 133.64
N LYS A 61 -27.89 2.36 133.74
CA LYS A 61 -28.81 2.30 132.59
C LYS A 61 -28.47 3.36 131.55
N LEU A 62 -28.28 4.62 131.96
CA LEU A 62 -27.92 5.73 131.07
C LEU A 62 -26.56 5.52 130.39
N GLU A 63 -25.57 4.99 131.11
CA GLU A 63 -24.28 4.63 130.51
C GLU A 63 -24.42 3.50 129.48
N GLY A 64 -25.29 2.53 129.73
CA GLY A 64 -25.62 1.47 128.78
C GLY A 64 -26.26 2.03 127.51
N GLU A 65 -27.26 2.89 127.67
CA GLU A 65 -27.93 3.60 126.57
C GLU A 65 -26.94 4.48 125.77
N HIS A 66 -26.04 5.19 126.46
CA HIS A 66 -25.00 6.00 125.81
C HIS A 66 -24.00 5.15 125.01
N ARG A 67 -23.57 3.99 125.54
CA ARG A 67 -22.70 3.05 124.79
C ARG A 67 -23.40 2.54 123.53
N GLN A 68 -24.66 2.12 123.65
CA GLN A 68 -25.44 1.65 122.51
C GLN A 68 -25.62 2.76 121.45
N GLU A 69 -25.90 3.99 121.88
CA GLU A 69 -26.08 5.09 120.94
C GLU A 69 -24.76 5.48 120.25
N ASN A 70 -23.64 5.45 120.98
CA ASN A 70 -22.32 5.63 120.38
C ASN A 70 -21.98 4.55 119.34
N GLU A 71 -22.35 3.29 119.58
CA GLU A 71 -22.16 2.21 118.60
C GLU A 71 -23.03 2.41 117.35
N LYS A 72 -24.28 2.86 117.52
CA LYS A 72 -25.15 3.22 116.39
C LYS A 72 -24.56 4.38 115.58
N VAL A 73 -24.09 5.43 116.24
CA VAL A 73 -23.45 6.58 115.57
C VAL A 73 -22.23 6.13 114.75
N LYS A 74 -21.36 5.29 115.31
CA LYS A 74 -20.21 4.73 114.58
C LYS A 74 -20.64 3.91 113.36
N THR A 75 -21.68 3.09 113.52
CA THR A 75 -22.21 2.26 112.43
C THR A 75 -22.78 3.12 111.31
N LEU A 76 -23.59 4.13 111.65
CA LEU A 76 -24.16 5.07 110.68
C LEU A 76 -23.07 5.90 110.00
N GLN A 77 -22.04 6.33 110.74
CA GLN A 77 -20.91 7.05 110.16
C GLN A 77 -20.16 6.20 109.12
N CYS A 78 -19.88 4.93 109.43
CA CYS A 78 -19.28 3.99 108.48
C CYS A 78 -20.16 3.78 107.23
N GLN A 79 -21.48 3.68 107.40
CA GLN A 79 -22.41 3.60 106.26
C GLN A 79 -22.39 4.86 105.40
N VAL A 80 -22.36 6.06 106.00
CA VAL A 80 -22.25 7.34 105.27
C VAL A 80 -20.94 7.41 104.50
N GLU A 81 -19.83 7.01 105.10
CA GLU A 81 -18.52 6.98 104.44
C GLU A 81 -18.51 6.01 103.25
N GLN A 82 -19.11 4.82 103.39
CA GLN A 82 -19.26 3.86 102.30
C GLN A 82 -20.12 4.41 101.15
N GLU A 83 -21.26 5.03 101.45
CA GLU A 83 -22.12 5.63 100.43
C GLU A 83 -21.44 6.82 99.74
N GLN A 84 -20.66 7.61 100.47
CA GLN A 84 -19.87 8.69 99.89
C GLN A 84 -18.78 8.15 98.94
N GLN A 85 -18.12 7.05 99.31
CA GLN A 85 -17.12 6.40 98.44
C GLN A 85 -17.78 5.83 97.17
N LYS A 86 -18.93 5.16 97.28
CA LYS A 86 -19.71 4.68 96.13
C LYS A 86 -20.16 5.82 95.23
N LYS A 87 -20.61 6.94 95.81
CA LYS A 87 -20.98 8.13 95.05
C LYS A 87 -19.79 8.67 94.24
N CYS A 88 -18.60 8.74 94.85
CA CYS A 88 -17.39 9.19 94.16
C CYS A 88 -17.00 8.25 93.00
N SER A 89 -17.07 6.92 93.19
CA SER A 89 -16.75 5.96 92.12
C SER A 89 -17.74 6.06 90.96
N LEU A 90 -19.05 6.11 91.25
CA LEU A 90 -20.09 6.29 90.23
C LEU A 90 -19.95 7.62 89.48
N GLN A 91 -19.55 8.69 90.16
CA GLN A 91 -19.30 9.99 89.52
C GLN A 91 -18.09 9.94 88.56
N SER A 92 -17.02 9.23 88.96
CA SER A 92 -15.86 9.00 88.08
C SER A 92 -16.24 8.18 86.86
N GLU A 93 -16.98 7.08 87.03
CA GLU A 93 -17.49 6.26 85.94
C GLU A 93 -18.37 7.06 84.99
N LEU A 94 -19.31 7.86 85.53
CA LEU A 94 -20.17 8.73 84.73
C LEU A 94 -19.34 9.73 83.91
N SER A 95 -18.28 10.31 84.47
CA SER A 95 -17.40 11.23 83.73
C SER A 95 -16.71 10.53 82.56
N VAL A 96 -16.25 9.29 82.74
CA VAL A 96 -15.65 8.48 81.66
C VAL A 96 -16.69 8.18 80.58
N GLN A 97 -17.91 7.75 80.98
CA GLN A 97 -18.99 7.47 80.02
C GLN A 97 -19.42 8.71 79.23
N VAL A 98 -19.47 9.89 79.86
CA VAL A 98 -19.76 11.15 79.17
C VAL A 98 -18.69 11.48 78.13
N SER A 99 -17.41 11.28 78.46
CA SER A 99 -16.31 11.48 77.51
C SER A 99 -16.38 10.49 76.34
N GLU A 100 -16.67 9.21 76.61
CA GLU A 100 -16.81 8.19 75.57
C GLU A 100 -17.97 8.51 74.61
N VAL A 101 -19.12 8.94 75.14
CA VAL A 101 -20.26 9.38 74.31
C VAL A 101 -19.89 10.59 73.43
N ALA A 102 -19.11 11.55 73.96
CA ALA A 102 -18.65 12.68 73.17
C ALA A 102 -17.71 12.24 72.04
N HIS A 103 -16.79 11.32 72.31
CA HIS A 103 -15.90 10.74 71.31
C HIS A 103 -16.66 9.97 70.23
N LEU A 104 -17.63 9.13 70.62
CA LEU A 104 -18.47 8.39 69.68
C LEU A 104 -19.32 9.32 68.80
N ARG A 105 -19.88 10.40 69.35
CA ARG A 105 -20.59 11.42 68.57
C ARG A 105 -19.68 12.11 67.55
N ALA A 106 -18.45 12.47 67.95
CA ALA A 106 -17.49 13.05 67.03
C ALA A 106 -17.18 12.07 65.87
N ARG A 107 -16.93 10.79 66.20
CA ARG A 107 -16.70 9.75 65.20
C ARG A 107 -17.90 9.53 64.27
N GLU A 108 -19.12 9.52 64.80
CA GLU A 108 -20.35 9.43 64.01
C GLU A 108 -20.48 10.60 63.02
N THR A 109 -20.21 11.83 63.46
CA THR A 109 -20.26 13.00 62.57
C THR A 109 -19.19 12.94 61.49
N GLN A 110 -17.98 12.44 61.81
CA GLN A 110 -16.92 12.24 60.84
C GLN A 110 -17.32 11.20 59.79
N LEU A 111 -17.77 10.01 60.22
CA LEU A 111 -18.20 8.94 59.32
C LEU A 111 -19.36 9.38 58.43
N THR A 112 -20.28 10.18 58.97
CA THR A 112 -21.39 10.74 58.18
C THR A 112 -20.87 11.63 57.05
N ARG A 113 -19.87 12.48 57.31
CA ARG A 113 -19.24 13.32 56.28
C ARG A 113 -18.50 12.49 55.23
N GLU A 114 -17.75 11.48 55.66
CA GLU A 114 -17.05 10.57 54.74
C GLU A 114 -18.04 9.83 53.83
N VAL A 115 -19.16 9.33 54.37
CA VAL A 115 -20.23 8.70 53.57
C VAL A 115 -20.83 9.69 52.57
N THR A 116 -21.05 10.95 52.94
CA THR A 116 -21.55 11.96 51.99
C THR A 116 -20.55 12.23 50.86
N GLN A 117 -19.26 12.39 51.18
CA GLN A 117 -18.21 12.61 50.18
C GLN A 117 -18.07 11.41 49.23
N LEU A 118 -18.09 10.18 49.76
CA LEU A 118 -18.03 8.97 48.95
C LEU A 118 -19.25 8.84 48.02
N ARG A 119 -20.45 9.24 48.46
CA ARG A 119 -21.65 9.24 47.62
C ARG A 119 -21.58 10.28 46.51
N GLU A 120 -21.03 11.46 46.79
CA GLU A 120 -20.81 12.50 45.79
C GLU A 120 -19.74 12.07 44.76
N GLY A 121 -18.62 11.52 45.23
CA GLY A 121 -17.59 10.94 44.37
C GLY A 121 -18.14 9.83 43.46
N LYS A 122 -18.92 8.91 44.03
CA LYS A 122 -19.61 7.87 43.25
C LYS A 122 -20.49 8.50 42.16
N ARG A 123 -21.34 9.47 42.50
CA ARG A 123 -22.23 10.12 41.52
C ARG A 123 -21.44 10.77 40.38
N SER A 124 -20.36 11.47 40.71
CA SER A 124 -19.49 12.10 39.70
C SER A 124 -18.85 11.05 38.77
N THR A 125 -18.35 9.94 39.31
CA THR A 125 -17.80 8.86 38.48
C THR A 125 -18.85 8.18 37.59
N GLU A 126 -20.08 8.03 38.09
CA GLU A 126 -21.20 7.50 37.30
C GLU A 126 -21.60 8.43 36.15
N GLU A 127 -21.59 9.75 36.37
CA GLU A 127 -21.84 10.75 35.34
C GLU A 127 -20.76 10.74 34.25
N GLU A 128 -19.48 10.70 34.64
CA GLU A 128 -18.37 10.59 33.68
C GLU A 128 -18.41 9.28 32.89
N LEU A 129 -18.74 8.16 33.55
CA LEU A 129 -18.95 6.88 32.87
C LEU A 129 -20.07 6.96 31.84
N HIS A 130 -21.18 7.65 32.15
CA HIS A 130 -22.28 7.84 31.21
C HIS A 130 -21.87 8.71 30.01
N LYS A 131 -21.12 9.79 30.22
CA LYS A 131 -20.55 10.62 29.15
C LYS A 131 -19.63 9.80 28.23
N VAL A 132 -18.73 8.99 28.79
CA VAL A 132 -17.83 8.14 28.00
C VAL A 132 -18.62 7.08 27.21
N LYS A 133 -19.64 6.47 27.81
CA LYS A 133 -20.51 5.50 27.10
C LYS A 133 -21.26 6.13 25.94
N THR A 134 -21.78 7.34 26.11
CA THR A 134 -22.49 8.07 25.05
C THR A 134 -21.54 8.51 23.94
N ALA A 135 -20.37 9.06 24.27
CA ALA A 135 -19.32 9.38 23.31
C ALA A 135 -18.90 8.14 22.49
N ARG A 136 -18.61 7.02 23.15
CA ARG A 136 -18.31 5.75 22.47
C ARG A 136 -19.42 5.28 21.54
N SER A 137 -20.68 5.48 21.91
CA SER A 137 -21.81 5.13 21.05
C SER A 137 -21.85 5.99 19.79
N VAL A 138 -21.51 7.28 19.90
CA VAL A 138 -21.41 8.19 18.75
C VAL A 138 -20.24 7.79 17.86
N ASP A 139 -19.07 7.52 18.43
CA ASP A 139 -17.89 7.07 17.69
C ASP A 139 -18.17 5.77 16.93
N ASN A 140 -18.88 4.82 17.54
CA ASN A 140 -19.27 3.58 16.86
C ASN A 140 -20.18 3.84 15.65
N LEU A 141 -21.09 4.81 15.73
CA LEU A 141 -21.95 5.19 14.60
C LEU A 141 -21.11 5.84 13.49
N GLN A 142 -20.22 6.77 13.83
CA GLN A 142 -19.32 7.40 12.88
C GLN A 142 -18.39 6.39 12.19
N MET A 143 -17.84 5.43 12.93
CA MET A 143 -17.03 4.36 12.38
C MET A 143 -17.81 3.49 11.39
N LYS A 144 -19.09 3.21 11.67
CA LYS A 144 -19.96 2.48 10.75
C LYS A 144 -20.23 3.28 9.48
N GLU A 145 -20.54 4.58 9.60
CA GLU A 145 -20.74 5.47 8.44
C GLU A 145 -19.49 5.56 7.55
N LEU A 146 -18.30 5.68 8.16
CA LEU A 146 -17.03 5.69 7.43
C LEU A 146 -16.75 4.34 6.73
N GLN A 147 -17.13 3.23 7.36
CA GLN A 147 -17.03 1.90 6.75
C GLN A 147 -17.96 1.78 5.54
N ASP A 148 -19.22 2.18 5.67
CA ASP A 148 -20.20 2.16 4.58
C ASP A 148 -19.74 3.05 3.40
N GLN A 149 -19.14 4.22 3.69
CA GLN A 149 -18.52 5.09 2.68
C GLN A 149 -17.32 4.44 1.99
N LEU A 150 -16.43 3.79 2.75
CA LEU A 150 -15.28 3.08 2.19
C LEU A 150 -15.72 1.94 1.28
N GLU A 151 -16.74 1.17 1.67
CA GLU A 151 -17.30 0.11 0.84
C GLU A 151 -17.87 0.68 -0.47
N ALA A 152 -18.61 1.79 -0.42
CA ALA A 152 -19.10 2.48 -1.62
C ALA A 152 -17.97 2.93 -2.55
N GLU A 153 -16.91 3.55 -2.01
CA GLU A 153 -15.73 3.97 -2.78
C GLU A 153 -14.99 2.78 -3.42
N GLN A 154 -14.91 1.64 -2.73
CA GLN A 154 -14.33 0.41 -3.28
C GLN A 154 -15.15 -0.13 -4.45
N TYR A 155 -16.49 -0.05 -4.37
CA TYR A 155 -17.37 -0.41 -5.50
C TYR A 155 -17.13 0.50 -6.69
N PHE A 156 -17.09 1.83 -6.49
CA PHE A 156 -16.80 2.78 -7.57
C PHE A 156 -15.42 2.57 -8.19
N SER A 157 -14.39 2.36 -7.36
CA SER A 157 -13.03 2.07 -7.82
C SER A 157 -12.97 0.82 -8.69
N THR A 158 -13.69 -0.24 -8.32
CA THR A 158 -13.78 -1.47 -9.10
C THR A 158 -14.50 -1.22 -10.43
N LEU A 159 -15.62 -0.49 -10.41
CA LEU A 159 -16.38 -0.15 -11.61
C LEU A 159 -15.55 0.66 -12.61
N TYR A 160 -14.83 1.68 -12.12
CA TYR A 160 -13.97 2.51 -12.97
C TYR A 160 -12.78 1.72 -13.53
N LYS A 161 -12.21 0.78 -12.77
CA LYS A 161 -11.15 -0.11 -13.27
C LYS A 161 -11.67 -1.01 -14.39
N THR A 162 -12.85 -1.61 -14.23
CA THR A 162 -13.48 -2.43 -15.27
C THR A 162 -13.76 -1.60 -16.51
N GLN A 163 -14.37 -0.41 -16.37
CA GLN A 163 -14.65 0.47 -17.49
C GLN A 163 -13.38 0.90 -18.24
N ALA A 164 -12.29 1.19 -17.52
CA ALA A 164 -11.01 1.52 -18.13
C ALA A 164 -10.41 0.34 -18.91
N GLN A 165 -10.59 -0.88 -18.40
CA GLN A 165 -10.14 -2.11 -19.06
C GLN A 165 -10.95 -2.40 -20.32
N GLU A 166 -12.28 -2.30 -20.27
CA GLU A 166 -13.16 -2.46 -21.43
C GLU A 166 -12.83 -1.46 -22.54
N LEU A 167 -12.66 -0.18 -22.20
CA LEU A 167 -12.27 0.85 -23.18
C LEU A 167 -10.89 0.60 -23.79
N LYS A 168 -9.98 -0.01 -23.03
CA LYS A 168 -8.66 -0.39 -23.51
C LYS A 168 -8.75 -1.56 -24.49
N GLU A 169 -9.54 -2.58 -24.17
CA GLU A 169 -9.82 -3.72 -25.05
C GLU A 169 -10.49 -3.28 -26.36
N ASP A 170 -11.51 -2.42 -26.28
CA ASP A 170 -12.15 -1.82 -27.45
C ASP A 170 -11.14 -1.07 -28.34
N LEU A 171 -10.22 -0.32 -27.74
CA LEU A 171 -9.19 0.43 -28.48
C LEU A 171 -8.19 -0.52 -29.15
N GLU A 172 -7.75 -1.57 -28.45
CA GLU A 172 -6.86 -2.60 -28.97
C GLU A 172 -7.51 -3.36 -30.15
N GLU A 173 -8.79 -3.72 -30.06
CA GLU A 173 -9.55 -4.35 -31.16
C GLU A 173 -9.68 -3.43 -32.38
N ARG A 174 -10.02 -2.15 -32.16
CA ARG A 174 -10.08 -1.17 -33.26
C ARG A 174 -8.74 -0.97 -33.92
N GLN A 175 -7.65 -0.97 -33.15
CA GLN A 175 -6.31 -0.86 -33.68
C GLN A 175 -5.93 -2.08 -34.54
N HIS A 176 -6.32 -3.29 -34.13
CA HIS A 176 -6.14 -4.50 -34.93
C HIS A 176 -6.90 -4.43 -36.26
N CYS A 177 -8.18 -4.04 -36.22
CA CYS A 177 -8.99 -3.88 -37.43
C CYS A 177 -8.41 -2.84 -38.41
N VAL A 178 -7.87 -1.73 -37.88
CA VAL A 178 -7.17 -0.73 -38.72
C VAL A 178 -5.93 -1.33 -39.38
N GLN A 179 -5.14 -2.13 -38.65
CA GLN A 179 -3.95 -2.79 -39.22
C GLN A 179 -4.34 -3.76 -40.36
N GLU A 180 -5.36 -4.59 -40.16
CA GLU A 180 -5.86 -5.49 -41.21
C GLU A 180 -6.29 -4.72 -42.47
N LEU A 181 -7.05 -3.64 -42.30
CA LEU A 181 -7.47 -2.79 -43.42
C LEU A 181 -6.29 -2.10 -44.12
N GLU A 182 -5.25 -1.70 -43.38
CA GLU A 182 -4.03 -1.13 -43.95
C GLU A 182 -3.25 -2.16 -44.77
N GLU A 183 -3.17 -3.40 -44.31
CA GLU A 183 -2.56 -4.53 -45.03
C GLU A 183 -3.34 -4.87 -46.31
N GLU A 184 -4.66 -4.98 -46.22
CA GLU A 184 -5.53 -5.20 -47.38
C GLU A 184 -5.40 -4.07 -48.41
N ARG A 185 -5.41 -2.81 -47.96
CA ARG A 185 -5.18 -1.64 -48.82
C ARG A 185 -3.81 -1.72 -49.49
N GLY A 186 -2.78 -2.15 -48.76
CA GLY A 186 -1.43 -2.37 -49.30
C GLY A 186 -1.41 -3.44 -50.39
N SER A 187 -2.06 -4.58 -50.15
CA SER A 187 -2.21 -5.67 -51.11
C SER A 187 -2.95 -5.23 -52.38
N LEU A 188 -4.10 -4.57 -52.24
CA LEU A 188 -4.88 -4.05 -53.36
C LEU A 188 -4.10 -3.01 -54.17
N LYS A 189 -3.37 -2.11 -53.50
CA LYS A 189 -2.48 -1.16 -54.17
C LYS A 189 -1.41 -1.86 -55.00
N HIS A 190 -0.81 -2.93 -54.49
CA HIS A 190 0.18 -3.72 -55.22
C HIS A 190 -0.45 -4.44 -56.42
N GLN A 191 -1.62 -5.06 -56.25
CA GLN A 191 -2.37 -5.70 -57.34
C GLN A 191 -2.73 -4.70 -58.45
N LEU A 192 -3.19 -3.51 -58.08
CA LEU A 192 -3.47 -2.42 -59.02
C LEU A 192 -2.21 -2.01 -59.79
N GLN A 193 -1.07 -1.89 -59.11
CA GLN A 193 0.20 -1.55 -59.77
C GLN A 193 0.63 -2.61 -60.80
N ILE A 194 0.44 -3.89 -60.49
CA ILE A 194 0.68 -4.99 -61.45
C ILE A 194 -0.29 -4.89 -62.64
N ALA A 195 -1.57 -4.65 -62.39
CA ALA A 195 -2.58 -4.52 -63.42
C ALA A 195 -2.30 -3.34 -64.36
N LEU A 196 -1.91 -2.19 -63.81
CA LEU A 196 -1.49 -1.02 -64.58
C LEU A 196 -0.26 -1.33 -65.45
N ALA A 197 0.78 -1.94 -64.89
CA ALA A 197 1.97 -2.32 -65.67
C ALA A 197 1.63 -3.31 -66.80
N ARG A 198 0.70 -4.24 -66.57
CA ARG A 198 0.19 -5.14 -67.62
C ARG A 198 -0.57 -4.37 -68.69
N ALA A 199 -1.48 -3.48 -68.31
CA ALA A 199 -2.24 -2.66 -69.26
C ALA A 199 -1.32 -1.78 -70.11
N ASP A 200 -0.31 -1.14 -69.51
CA ASP A 200 0.70 -0.35 -70.23
C ASP A 200 1.50 -1.21 -71.22
N SER A 201 1.89 -2.42 -70.81
CA SER A 201 2.60 -3.36 -71.69
C SER A 201 1.73 -3.85 -72.86
N GLU A 202 0.43 -4.08 -72.63
CA GLU A 202 -0.52 -4.47 -73.67
C GLU A 202 -0.81 -3.31 -74.62
N ALA A 203 -0.98 -2.10 -74.10
CA ALA A 203 -1.16 -0.90 -74.91
C ALA A 203 0.05 -0.66 -75.82
N LEU A 204 1.27 -0.83 -75.29
CA LEU A 204 2.50 -0.76 -76.10
C LEU A 204 2.54 -1.85 -77.17
N ALA A 205 2.25 -3.10 -76.81
CA ALA A 205 2.21 -4.22 -77.77
C ALA A 205 1.16 -4.00 -78.88
N ARG A 206 -0.02 -3.48 -78.51
CA ARG A 206 -1.08 -3.12 -79.46
C ARG A 206 -0.63 -1.98 -80.38
N SER A 207 0.00 -0.93 -79.85
CA SER A 207 0.55 0.17 -80.67
C SER A 207 1.59 -0.32 -81.67
N ILE A 208 2.51 -1.20 -81.27
CA ILE A 208 3.52 -1.79 -82.16
C ILE A 208 2.84 -2.63 -83.26
N ALA A 209 1.82 -3.42 -82.89
CA ALA A 209 1.07 -4.23 -83.84
C ALA A 209 0.28 -3.36 -84.84
N GLU A 210 -0.38 -2.31 -84.37
CA GLU A 210 -1.09 -1.34 -85.20
C GLU A 210 -0.15 -0.63 -86.18
N GLU A 211 1.05 -0.21 -85.74
CA GLU A 211 2.08 0.37 -86.61
C GLU A 211 2.56 -0.63 -87.67
N THR A 212 2.80 -1.88 -87.27
CA THR A 212 3.21 -2.96 -88.18
C THR A 212 2.13 -3.23 -89.24
N VAL A 213 0.85 -3.27 -88.84
CA VAL A 213 -0.27 -3.44 -89.78
C VAL A 213 -0.36 -2.25 -90.73
N ALA A 214 -0.24 -1.02 -90.24
CA ALA A 214 -0.26 0.17 -91.10
C ALA A 214 0.87 0.16 -92.13
N ASP A 215 2.07 -0.30 -91.76
CA ASP A 215 3.19 -0.45 -92.70
C ASP A 215 2.95 -1.57 -93.72
N LEU A 216 2.39 -2.70 -93.31
CA LEU A 216 1.99 -3.77 -94.23
C LEU A 216 0.88 -3.33 -95.19
N GLU A 217 -0.07 -2.50 -94.73
CA GLU A 217 -1.10 -1.90 -95.59
C GLU A 217 -0.50 -0.94 -96.61
N LYS A 218 0.47 -0.10 -96.20
CA LYS A 218 1.23 0.74 -97.15
C LYS A 218 1.99 -0.12 -98.16
N GLU A 219 2.67 -1.18 -97.72
CA GLU A 219 3.38 -2.08 -98.64
C GLU A 219 2.42 -2.77 -99.61
N LYS A 220 1.27 -3.27 -99.11
CA LYS A 220 0.22 -3.86 -99.93
C LYS A 220 -0.29 -2.88 -100.99
N THR A 221 -0.62 -1.65 -100.62
CA THR A 221 -1.10 -0.64 -101.57
C THR A 221 -0.04 -0.31 -102.63
N MET A 222 1.23 -0.21 -102.24
CA MET A 222 2.35 -0.05 -103.17
C MET A 222 2.46 -1.23 -104.14
N LYS A 223 2.37 -2.46 -103.65
CA LYS A 223 2.40 -3.67 -104.50
C LYS A 223 1.21 -3.78 -105.43
N GLU A 224 0.02 -3.39 -104.97
CA GLU A 224 -1.18 -3.32 -105.81
C GLU A 224 -1.02 -2.29 -106.94
N LEU A 225 -0.42 -1.14 -106.67
CA LEU A 225 -0.11 -0.13 -107.69
C LEU A 225 0.94 -0.65 -108.70
N GLU A 226 2.04 -1.24 -108.23
CA GLU A 226 3.05 -1.88 -109.10
C GLU A 226 2.41 -2.95 -110.00
N HIS A 227 1.52 -3.78 -109.44
CA HIS A 227 0.82 -4.81 -110.21
C HIS A 227 -0.15 -4.22 -111.23
N LYS A 228 -0.90 -3.17 -110.87
CA LYS A 228 -1.79 -2.45 -111.81
C LYS A 228 -1.00 -1.81 -112.96
N ASP A 229 0.15 -1.21 -112.67
CA ASP A 229 1.03 -0.63 -113.69
C ASP A 229 1.59 -1.71 -114.63
N LEU A 230 2.01 -2.85 -114.10
CA LEU A 230 2.44 -3.99 -114.90
C LEU A 230 1.31 -4.56 -115.75
N GLN A 231 0.11 -4.72 -115.19
CA GLN A 231 -1.07 -5.14 -115.95
C GLN A 231 -1.41 -4.15 -117.07
N ALA A 232 -1.35 -2.84 -116.80
CA ALA A 232 -1.59 -1.81 -117.79
C ALA A 232 -0.56 -1.89 -118.93
N LYS A 233 0.73 -2.01 -118.60
CA LYS A 233 1.81 -2.23 -119.59
C LYS A 233 1.56 -3.47 -120.43
N HIS A 234 1.25 -4.62 -119.80
CA HIS A 234 0.93 -5.85 -120.51
C HIS A 234 -0.30 -5.72 -121.41
N ARG A 235 -1.35 -5.02 -120.98
CA ARG A 235 -2.54 -4.74 -121.82
C ARG A 235 -2.16 -3.90 -123.05
N THR A 236 -1.35 -2.85 -122.87
CA THR A 236 -0.86 -2.03 -123.98
C THR A 236 0.03 -2.84 -124.94
N GLU A 237 0.93 -3.68 -124.42
CA GLU A 237 1.76 -4.58 -125.23
C GLU A 237 0.92 -5.60 -126.01
N LEU A 238 -0.11 -6.18 -125.38
CA LEU A 238 -1.04 -7.09 -126.06
C LEU A 238 -1.80 -6.37 -127.17
N ALA A 239 -2.34 -5.19 -126.91
CA ALA A 239 -3.01 -4.37 -127.94
C ALA A 239 -2.04 -4.03 -129.10
N ASN A 240 -0.80 -3.67 -128.81
CA ASN A 240 0.23 -3.43 -129.83
C ASN A 240 0.54 -4.69 -130.65
N LYS A 241 0.67 -5.86 -129.99
CA LYS A 241 0.85 -7.14 -130.67
C LYS A 241 -0.36 -7.53 -131.51
N GLU A 242 -1.56 -7.24 -131.06
CA GLU A 242 -2.81 -7.50 -131.79
C GLU A 242 -2.94 -6.60 -133.02
N ILE A 243 -2.59 -5.32 -132.90
CA ILE A 243 -2.46 -4.41 -134.05
C ILE A 243 -1.44 -4.97 -135.05
N ALA A 244 -0.24 -5.32 -134.58
CA ALA A 244 0.80 -5.88 -135.44
C ALA A 244 0.36 -7.20 -136.10
N PHE A 245 -0.33 -8.07 -135.36
CA PHE A 245 -0.89 -9.30 -135.88
C PHE A 245 -1.95 -9.04 -136.96
N ASN A 246 -2.86 -8.10 -136.74
CA ASN A 246 -3.87 -7.71 -137.73
C ASN A 246 -3.23 -7.13 -138.99
N THR A 247 -2.20 -6.28 -138.86
CA THR A 247 -1.43 -5.80 -140.01
C THR A 247 -0.76 -6.95 -140.76
N MET A 248 -0.20 -7.93 -140.04
CA MET A 248 0.38 -9.13 -140.67
C MET A 248 -0.68 -10.00 -141.34
N LYS A 249 -1.90 -10.08 -140.78
CA LYS A 249 -3.04 -10.81 -141.33
C LYS A 249 -3.62 -10.12 -142.56
N GLU A 250 -3.68 -8.79 -142.58
CA GLU A 250 -4.03 -8.00 -143.78
C GLU A 250 -3.01 -8.25 -144.90
N ARG A 251 -1.72 -8.22 -144.57
CA ARG A 251 -0.66 -8.60 -145.53
C ARG A 251 -0.81 -10.04 -146.01
N GLU A 252 -1.16 -10.98 -145.13
CA GLU A 252 -1.45 -12.37 -145.53
C GLU A 252 -2.61 -12.43 -146.53
N VAL A 253 -3.69 -11.68 -146.29
CA VAL A 253 -4.84 -11.59 -147.21
C VAL A 253 -4.44 -10.97 -148.55
N ASP A 254 -3.64 -9.90 -148.55
CA ASP A 254 -3.16 -9.27 -149.76
C ASP A 254 -2.22 -10.18 -150.54
N PHE A 255 -1.35 -10.93 -149.86
CA PHE A 255 -0.55 -11.98 -150.49
C PHE A 255 -1.42 -13.10 -151.06
N LYS A 256 -2.49 -13.52 -150.37
CA LYS A 256 -3.45 -14.49 -150.94
C LYS A 256 -4.13 -13.95 -152.19
N LYS A 257 -4.60 -12.70 -152.19
CA LYS A 257 -5.15 -12.05 -153.38
C LYS A 257 -4.12 -11.97 -154.52
N SER A 258 -2.88 -11.62 -154.20
CA SER A 258 -1.79 -11.58 -155.17
C SER A 258 -1.49 -12.96 -155.75
N VAL A 259 -1.53 -14.01 -154.93
CA VAL A 259 -1.37 -15.40 -155.37
C VAL A 259 -2.54 -15.83 -156.26
N GLU A 260 -3.78 -15.52 -155.88
CA GLU A 260 -4.97 -15.76 -156.71
C GLU A 260 -4.90 -15.02 -158.04
N GLN A 261 -4.41 -13.78 -158.06
CA GLN A 261 -4.18 -13.03 -159.29
C GLN A 261 -3.11 -13.69 -160.15
N LEU A 262 -1.98 -14.10 -159.56
CA LEU A 262 -0.94 -14.85 -160.29
C LEU A 262 -1.46 -16.19 -160.83
N ILE A 263 -2.39 -16.85 -160.13
CA ILE A 263 -3.06 -18.06 -160.63
C ILE A 263 -3.93 -17.73 -161.86
N LYS A 264 -4.72 -16.65 -161.82
CA LYS A 264 -5.48 -16.19 -162.99
C LYS A 264 -4.58 -15.83 -164.16
N ASP A 265 -3.53 -15.05 -163.93
CA ASP A 265 -2.56 -14.66 -164.96
C ASP A 265 -1.87 -15.90 -165.56
N LYS A 266 -1.55 -16.90 -164.73
CA LYS A 266 -1.02 -18.21 -165.16
C LYS A 266 -2.04 -18.98 -165.99
N ASP A 267 -3.32 -18.97 -165.63
CA ASP A 267 -4.37 -19.66 -166.39
C ASP A 267 -4.64 -18.95 -167.73
N GLU A 268 -4.58 -17.61 -167.77
CA GLU A 268 -4.66 -16.80 -168.98
C GLU A 268 -3.46 -17.06 -169.93
N LEU A 269 -2.24 -17.12 -169.36
CA LEU A 269 -1.03 -17.48 -170.08
C LEU A 269 -1.09 -18.92 -170.59
N ASN A 270 -1.60 -19.87 -169.80
CA ASN A 270 -1.81 -21.25 -170.25
C ASN A 270 -2.85 -21.33 -171.38
N HIS A 271 -3.88 -20.48 -171.36
CA HIS A 271 -4.87 -20.40 -172.43
C HIS A 271 -4.25 -19.84 -173.71
N GLN A 272 -3.42 -18.80 -173.61
CA GLN A 272 -2.63 -18.27 -174.73
C GLN A 272 -1.62 -19.30 -175.26
N MET A 273 -0.98 -20.06 -174.38
CA MET A 273 -0.06 -21.13 -174.75
C MET A 273 -0.78 -22.25 -175.52
N LYS A 274 -2.03 -22.55 -175.16
CA LYS A 274 -2.85 -23.58 -175.83
C LYS A 274 -3.25 -23.17 -177.25
N ILE A 275 -3.53 -21.89 -177.49
CA ILE A 275 -3.82 -21.34 -178.83
C ILE A 275 -2.55 -21.33 -179.69
N MET A 276 -1.39 -20.94 -179.11
CA MET A 276 -0.11 -21.00 -179.81
C MET A 276 0.39 -22.43 -180.09
N GLN A 277 -0.07 -23.44 -179.34
CA GLN A 277 0.31 -24.85 -179.53
C GLN A 277 -0.45 -25.53 -180.69
N GLU A 278 -1.65 -25.06 -181.06
CA GLU A 278 -2.43 -25.61 -182.19
C GLU A 278 -2.03 -25.03 -183.55
N ASP A 279 -1.46 -23.82 -183.59
CA ASP A 279 -0.95 -23.18 -184.82
C ASP A 279 0.47 -23.65 -185.23
N LEU A 280 1.18 -24.39 -184.36
CA LEU A 280 2.60 -24.77 -184.58
C LEU A 280 2.81 -26.13 -185.30
N ASN A 281 1.74 -26.86 -185.67
CA ASN A 281 1.84 -28.15 -186.37
C ASN A 281 1.78 -28.06 -187.92
N LYS A 282 2.01 -26.87 -188.51
CA LYS A 282 2.13 -26.66 -189.97
C LYS A 282 3.25 -25.67 -190.33
N ALA A 283 4.53 -26.02 -190.13
CA ALA A 283 5.67 -25.61 -191.00
C ALA A 283 7.07 -25.96 -190.42
N ASN A 284 7.81 -26.79 -191.16
CA ASN A 284 9.24 -26.83 -191.52
C ASN A 284 10.36 -25.98 -190.82
N THR A 285 11.44 -26.70 -190.48
CA THR A 285 12.92 -26.48 -190.71
C THR A 285 13.73 -25.27 -190.18
N ASN A 286 14.90 -25.63 -189.58
CA ASN A 286 16.27 -25.04 -189.62
C ASN A 286 16.87 -24.10 -188.52
N MET A 287 18.10 -24.49 -188.10
CA MET A 287 19.33 -23.80 -187.56
C MET A 287 19.28 -23.06 -186.19
N GLU A 288 20.14 -23.34 -185.20
CA GLU A 288 21.62 -23.15 -185.01
C GLU A 288 22.09 -21.69 -184.79
N ASP A 289 22.43 -21.32 -183.54
CA ASP A 289 23.78 -20.84 -183.12
C ASP A 289 23.89 -20.36 -181.63
N VAL A 290 24.98 -20.81 -180.97
CA VAL A 290 25.85 -20.06 -179.99
C VAL A 290 25.22 -19.64 -178.64
N GLU A 291 25.57 -20.17 -177.46
CA GLU A 291 26.86 -20.55 -176.86
C GLU A 291 27.93 -19.44 -176.81
N LYS A 292 27.78 -18.48 -175.89
CA LYS A 292 28.87 -17.82 -175.13
C LYS A 292 28.29 -16.65 -174.35
N LEU A 293 28.01 -16.84 -173.05
CA LEU A 293 28.34 -15.87 -171.99
C LEU A 293 28.16 -16.59 -170.63
N HIS A 294 29.20 -17.35 -170.24
CA HIS A 294 30.03 -17.02 -169.07
C HIS A 294 29.36 -17.38 -167.73
N LYS A 295 29.59 -18.54 -167.11
CA LYS A 295 30.89 -19.12 -166.71
C LYS A 295 31.84 -18.10 -166.07
N GLN A 296 31.34 -17.25 -165.16
CA GLN A 296 32.17 -16.36 -164.35
C GLN A 296 31.46 -15.84 -163.07
N LEU A 297 30.99 -16.75 -162.20
CA LEU A 297 30.74 -16.39 -160.79
C LEU A 297 30.84 -17.60 -159.87
N LYS A 298 31.91 -18.37 -160.08
CA LYS A 298 32.28 -19.52 -159.24
C LYS A 298 33.75 -19.45 -158.90
N GLN A 299 34.17 -18.31 -158.34
CA GLN A 299 35.41 -18.17 -157.59
C GLN A 299 35.41 -16.77 -157.00
N GLU A 300 35.13 -16.67 -155.71
CA GLU A 300 35.90 -15.89 -154.75
C GLU A 300 35.17 -16.03 -153.41
N GLN A 301 35.63 -17.06 -152.67
CA GLN A 301 35.85 -17.02 -151.23
C GLN A 301 34.60 -17.01 -150.32
N LEU A 302 34.23 -18.07 -149.58
CA LEU A 302 35.01 -19.11 -148.91
C LEU A 302 36.35 -18.63 -148.35
N LEU A 303 36.31 -18.14 -147.12
CA LEU A 303 37.36 -17.95 -146.10
C LEU A 303 36.92 -16.70 -145.31
N LYS A 304 36.50 -16.78 -144.04
CA LYS A 304 37.36 -16.91 -142.85
C LYS A 304 36.62 -16.10 -141.77
N MET A 305 36.56 -16.43 -140.49
CA MET A 305 37.30 -17.39 -139.69
C MET A 305 36.69 -17.39 -138.28
N GLN A 306 36.71 -18.57 -137.67
CA GLN A 306 36.54 -18.80 -136.25
C GLN A 306 37.21 -17.72 -135.37
N ALA A 307 36.46 -17.21 -134.40
CA ALA A 307 37.03 -16.70 -133.16
C ALA A 307 36.06 -16.97 -132.00
N VAL A 308 35.73 -18.25 -131.86
CA VAL A 308 35.35 -18.82 -130.57
C VAL A 308 36.65 -19.08 -129.80
N ASN A 309 36.69 -18.60 -128.56
CA ASN A 309 37.56 -19.02 -127.44
C ASN A 309 39.04 -18.59 -127.37
N LYS A 310 39.31 -17.71 -126.41
CA LYS A 310 40.38 -17.87 -125.40
C LYS A 310 40.05 -16.96 -124.20
N LEU A 311 39.34 -17.46 -123.19
CA LEU A 311 39.95 -17.91 -121.93
C LEU A 311 41.14 -17.02 -121.50
N ALA A 312 40.83 -16.02 -120.70
CA ALA A 312 41.63 -15.48 -119.61
C ALA A 312 40.69 -14.51 -118.88
N GLU A 313 40.52 -14.45 -117.58
CA GLU A 313 41.13 -15.06 -116.40
C GLU A 313 40.17 -14.60 -115.29
N ILE A 314 39.56 -15.51 -114.54
CA ILE A 314 39.90 -15.68 -113.11
C ILE A 314 39.20 -14.68 -112.16
N MET A 315 38.41 -15.27 -111.24
CA MET A 315 38.17 -14.89 -109.83
C MET A 315 37.29 -13.67 -109.50
N ASN A 316 36.09 -13.90 -108.95
CA ASN A 316 35.74 -14.03 -107.52
C ASN A 316 35.72 -12.68 -106.76
N ARG A 317 34.57 -12.19 -106.28
CA ARG A 317 33.85 -12.52 -105.03
C ARG A 317 34.65 -12.29 -103.73
N LYS A 318 34.16 -11.31 -102.93
CA LYS A 318 33.72 -11.41 -101.50
C LYS A 318 34.47 -10.58 -100.41
N ASP A 319 33.67 -9.77 -99.71
CA ASP A 319 33.57 -9.34 -98.29
C ASP A 319 34.77 -9.18 -97.30
N MET A 320 34.73 -8.01 -96.63
CA MET A 320 34.77 -7.70 -95.16
C MET A 320 36.07 -7.43 -94.40
N SER A 321 36.16 -6.23 -93.79
CA SER A 321 36.37 -5.98 -92.34
C SER A 321 36.88 -4.55 -92.01
N ASN A 322 36.40 -4.01 -90.88
CA ASN A 322 37.09 -3.18 -89.86
C ASN A 322 36.76 -1.67 -89.64
N THR A 323 36.62 -1.33 -88.33
CA THR A 323 36.84 -0.04 -87.60
C THR A 323 35.64 0.78 -87.03
N GLY A 324 35.40 0.64 -85.71
CA GLY A 324 35.68 1.64 -84.63
C GLY A 324 34.93 2.99 -84.49
N ARG A 325 34.56 3.31 -83.21
CA ARG A 325 34.05 4.56 -82.56
C ARG A 325 32.51 4.62 -82.43
N GLY A 326 31.85 4.93 -81.30
CA GLY A 326 32.23 5.43 -79.96
C GLY A 326 31.59 6.82 -79.68
N LYS A 327 30.60 6.91 -78.77
CA LYS A 327 30.29 8.06 -77.84
C LYS A 327 28.92 7.99 -77.13
N ASN A 328 28.93 8.30 -75.81
CA ASN A 328 27.98 9.09 -74.96
C ASN A 328 28.00 8.53 -73.52
N LYS A 329 28.52 9.17 -72.46
CA LYS A 329 28.31 10.47 -71.78
C LYS A 329 27.08 10.49 -70.83
N VAL A 330 27.32 10.43 -69.52
CA VAL A 330 26.45 10.82 -68.39
C VAL A 330 27.38 11.46 -67.33
N SER A 331 27.40 12.79 -67.19
CA SER A 331 26.58 13.70 -66.36
C SER A 331 26.98 13.75 -64.88
N SER A 332 27.53 14.91 -64.51
CA SER A 332 28.13 15.31 -63.24
C SER A 332 27.17 16.24 -62.48
N ALA A 333 26.12 15.68 -61.88
CA ALA A 333 25.09 16.47 -61.19
C ALA A 333 24.71 15.97 -59.77
N GLU A 334 25.13 14.77 -59.35
CA GLU A 334 24.63 14.17 -58.09
C GLU A 334 25.54 14.33 -56.86
N LEU A 335 26.77 14.83 -57.00
CA LEU A 335 27.72 14.82 -55.87
C LEU A 335 27.48 15.93 -54.82
N ARG A 336 26.90 17.07 -55.20
CA ARG A 336 26.75 18.25 -54.30
C ARG A 336 25.51 18.23 -53.40
N LYS A 337 24.54 17.35 -53.67
CA LYS A 337 23.32 17.19 -52.85
C LYS A 337 23.55 16.26 -51.65
N ARG A 338 24.42 15.24 -51.81
CA ARG A 338 24.82 14.31 -50.76
C ARG A 338 25.67 14.94 -49.64
N GLU A 339 26.50 15.95 -49.93
CA GLU A 339 27.37 16.58 -48.91
C GLU A 339 26.62 17.47 -47.90
N LYS A 340 25.55 18.16 -48.33
CA LYS A 340 24.73 18.99 -47.41
C LYS A 340 23.87 18.14 -46.47
N GLU A 341 23.38 17.01 -46.97
CA GLU A 341 22.57 16.07 -46.20
C GLU A 341 23.42 15.32 -45.16
N CYS A 342 24.67 14.99 -45.50
CA CYS A 342 25.63 14.38 -44.57
C CYS A 342 26.00 15.32 -43.39
N ARG A 343 26.17 16.63 -43.63
CA ARG A 343 26.43 17.59 -42.54
C ARG A 343 25.23 17.79 -41.61
N LYS A 344 24.01 17.78 -42.16
CA LYS A 344 22.79 17.94 -41.37
C LYS A 344 22.55 16.72 -40.46
N LEU A 345 22.67 15.52 -41.02
CA LEU A 345 22.56 14.27 -40.26
C LEU A 345 23.66 14.13 -39.18
N GLN A 346 24.85 14.67 -39.42
CA GLN A 346 25.93 14.67 -38.43
C GLN A 346 25.69 15.66 -37.27
N GLN A 347 25.05 16.81 -37.55
CA GLN A 347 24.67 17.76 -36.51
C GLN A 347 23.50 17.23 -35.66
N GLU A 348 22.51 16.60 -36.29
CA GLU A 348 21.39 15.93 -35.61
C GLU A 348 21.89 14.78 -34.73
N LEU A 349 22.83 13.95 -35.21
CA LEU A 349 23.46 12.88 -34.43
C LEU A 349 24.22 13.43 -33.20
N THR A 350 24.84 14.60 -33.30
CA THR A 350 25.60 15.21 -32.20
C THR A 350 24.67 15.78 -31.13
N GLN A 351 23.60 16.48 -31.55
CA GLN A 351 22.58 16.98 -30.62
C GLN A 351 21.86 15.85 -29.89
N GLU A 352 21.57 14.75 -30.59
CA GLU A 352 20.88 13.63 -29.97
C GLU A 352 21.79 12.90 -28.96
N ARG A 353 23.09 12.78 -29.25
CA ARG A 353 24.09 12.30 -28.27
C ARG A 353 24.19 13.18 -27.03
N GLU A 354 24.17 14.50 -27.18
CA GLU A 354 24.20 15.43 -26.04
C GLU A 354 22.92 15.33 -25.19
N LYS A 355 21.73 15.23 -25.81
CA LYS A 355 20.47 15.02 -25.08
C LYS A 355 20.47 13.72 -24.29
N TYR A 356 20.87 12.59 -24.89
CA TYR A 356 20.96 11.32 -24.18
C TYR A 356 22.03 11.35 -23.09
N GLY A 357 23.15 12.04 -23.31
CA GLY A 357 24.18 12.25 -22.29
C GLY A 357 23.67 13.03 -21.08
N GLN A 358 22.91 14.13 -21.30
CA GLN A 358 22.29 14.90 -20.22
C GLN A 358 21.22 14.09 -19.48
N MET A 359 20.43 13.28 -20.20
CA MET A 359 19.41 12.42 -19.59
C MET A 359 20.04 11.30 -18.76
N ALA A 360 21.11 10.68 -19.23
CA ALA A 360 21.88 9.69 -18.47
C ALA A 360 22.50 10.31 -17.20
N ALA A 361 23.08 11.50 -17.31
CA ALA A 361 23.62 12.21 -16.15
C ALA A 361 22.54 12.58 -15.12
N LYS A 362 21.36 12.99 -15.59
CA LYS A 362 20.20 13.24 -14.72
C LYS A 362 19.76 11.97 -13.99
N TRP A 363 19.55 10.87 -14.71
CA TRP A 363 19.16 9.60 -14.09
C TRP A 363 20.21 9.08 -13.11
N GLN A 364 21.49 9.28 -13.39
CA GLN A 364 22.56 8.90 -12.48
C GLN A 364 22.56 9.75 -11.19
N LYS A 365 22.22 11.04 -11.30
CA LYS A 365 22.00 11.91 -10.14
C LYS A 365 20.77 11.51 -9.33
N ASP A 366 19.64 11.28 -10.00
CA ASP A 366 18.38 10.86 -9.38
C ASP A 366 18.55 9.51 -8.65
N LEU A 367 19.30 8.58 -9.24
CA LEU A 367 19.65 7.30 -8.60
C LEU A 367 20.45 7.51 -7.31
N GLN A 368 21.42 8.43 -7.32
CA GLN A 368 22.25 8.72 -6.16
C GLN A 368 21.45 9.43 -5.05
N GLU A 369 20.53 10.34 -5.40
CA GLU A 369 19.61 10.99 -4.47
C GLU A 369 18.65 9.97 -3.84
N LEU A 370 18.05 9.07 -4.63
CA LEU A 370 17.20 8.00 -4.12
C LEU A 370 17.95 7.03 -3.21
N GLN A 371 19.21 6.72 -3.53
CA GLN A 371 20.04 5.86 -2.70
C GLN A 371 20.39 6.52 -1.35
N SER A 372 20.63 7.83 -1.34
CA SER A 372 20.82 8.62 -0.11
C SER A 372 19.55 8.63 0.74
N GLN A 373 18.40 8.89 0.12
CA GLN A 373 17.10 8.91 0.80
C GLN A 373 16.78 7.55 1.44
N ALA A 374 17.03 6.45 0.72
CA ALA A 374 16.83 5.11 1.25
C ALA A 374 17.72 4.80 2.47
N GLN A 375 18.95 5.34 2.52
CA GLN A 375 19.82 5.20 3.67
C GLN A 375 19.34 6.01 4.89
N GLU A 376 18.86 7.24 4.66
CA GLU A 376 18.26 8.07 5.71
C GLU A 376 16.99 7.44 6.28
N ASP A 377 16.09 6.97 5.42
CA ASP A 377 14.86 6.29 5.82
C ASP A 377 15.16 5.01 6.61
N ASN A 378 16.16 4.23 6.20
CA ASN A 378 16.58 3.05 6.95
C ASN A 378 17.16 3.42 8.33
N MET A 379 17.82 4.57 8.45
CA MET A 379 18.32 5.06 9.73
C MET A 379 17.21 5.54 10.66
N ILE A 380 16.21 6.23 10.12
CA ILE A 380 15.00 6.64 10.86
C ILE A 380 14.22 5.39 11.31
N ARG A 381 14.03 4.41 10.43
CA ARG A 381 13.36 3.15 10.74
C ARG A 381 14.04 2.41 11.89
N LEU A 382 15.37 2.35 11.89
CA LEU A 382 16.12 1.71 12.98
C LEU A 382 15.90 2.44 14.31
N ARG A 383 15.91 3.78 14.30
CA ARG A 383 15.63 4.59 15.51
C ARG A 383 14.22 4.34 16.04
N LEU A 384 13.19 4.40 15.18
CA LEU A 384 11.81 4.15 15.58
C LEU A 384 11.60 2.72 16.11
N GLN A 385 12.30 1.74 15.55
CA GLN A 385 12.28 0.38 16.07
C GLN A 385 12.88 0.31 17.49
N MET A 386 13.95 1.04 17.75
CA MET A 386 14.58 1.11 19.07
C MET A 386 13.68 1.79 20.11
N GLU A 387 12.95 2.82 19.72
CA GLU A 387 11.95 3.49 20.56
C GLU A 387 10.77 2.57 20.87
N LEU A 388 10.23 1.87 19.86
CA LEU A 388 9.14 0.91 20.03
C LEU A 388 9.53 -0.21 21.00
N ASP A 389 10.74 -0.76 20.85
CA ASP A 389 11.26 -1.81 21.74
C ASP A 389 11.44 -1.32 23.19
N SER A 390 11.83 -0.06 23.37
CA SER A 390 11.90 0.58 24.69
C SER A 390 10.51 0.69 25.33
N LYS A 391 9.53 1.17 24.55
CA LYS A 391 8.13 1.31 25.00
C LYS A 391 7.46 -0.02 25.30
N ASP A 392 7.74 -1.07 24.52
CA ASP A 392 7.28 -2.43 24.81
C ASP A 392 7.82 -2.94 26.16
N SER A 393 9.10 -2.66 26.46
CA SER A 393 9.68 -3.01 27.77
C SER A 393 9.05 -2.21 28.91
N GLU A 394 8.69 -0.95 28.70
CA GLU A 394 7.98 -0.13 29.68
C GLU A 394 6.58 -0.67 29.96
N ILE A 395 5.84 -1.06 28.91
CA ILE A 395 4.52 -1.71 29.01
C ILE A 395 4.64 -3.01 29.80
N GLU A 396 5.64 -3.85 29.51
CA GLU A 396 5.86 -5.11 30.22
C GLU A 396 6.15 -4.87 31.71
N GLN A 397 6.97 -3.86 32.05
CA GLN A 397 7.21 -3.47 33.45
C GLN A 397 5.93 -3.02 34.15
N LEU A 398 5.10 -2.21 33.49
CA LEU A 398 3.82 -1.77 34.03
C LEU A 398 2.84 -2.93 34.20
N GLN A 399 2.83 -3.90 33.28
CA GLN A 399 2.02 -5.11 33.39
C GLN A 399 2.46 -5.99 34.56
N ILE A 400 3.76 -6.20 34.75
CA ILE A 400 4.31 -6.93 35.91
C ILE A 400 3.93 -6.22 37.21
N LYS A 401 4.06 -4.89 37.26
CA LYS A 401 3.67 -4.09 38.43
C LYS A 401 2.16 -4.16 38.71
N MET A 402 1.32 -4.14 37.68
CA MET A 402 -0.13 -4.34 37.85
C MET A 402 -0.45 -5.75 38.34
N ALA A 403 0.27 -6.77 37.84
CA ALA A 403 0.09 -8.16 38.28
C ALA A 403 0.53 -8.37 39.73
N SER A 404 1.64 -7.77 40.17
CA SER A 404 2.09 -7.83 41.57
C SER A 404 1.08 -7.15 42.50
N LEU A 405 0.64 -5.93 42.16
CA LEU A 405 -0.38 -5.20 42.91
C LEU A 405 -1.72 -5.96 42.96
N SER A 406 -2.12 -6.61 41.85
CA SER A 406 -3.33 -7.43 41.79
C SER A 406 -3.22 -8.68 42.68
N SER A 407 -2.04 -9.30 42.73
CA SER A 407 -1.74 -10.44 43.61
C SER A 407 -1.73 -10.04 45.10
N GLU A 408 -1.20 -8.86 45.43
CA GLU A 408 -1.21 -8.31 46.79
C GLU A 408 -2.65 -7.97 47.25
N THR A 409 -3.51 -7.47 46.34
CA THR A 409 -4.93 -7.22 46.66
C THR A 409 -5.79 -8.49 46.84
N ALA A 410 -5.32 -9.65 46.36
CA ALA A 410 -6.00 -10.93 46.57
C ALA A 410 -5.61 -11.65 47.89
N SER A 411 -4.51 -11.22 48.54
CA SER A 411 -3.96 -11.85 49.75
C SER A 411 -4.27 -11.12 51.07
N LEU A 412 -5.19 -10.14 51.09
CA LEU A 412 -5.63 -9.47 52.33
C LEU A 412 -6.67 -10.26 53.14
N SER A 413 -6.58 -11.61 53.13
CA SER A 413 -7.37 -12.49 53.98
C SER A 413 -6.51 -13.54 54.69
N SER A 414 -5.50 -13.11 55.46
CA SER A 414 -5.04 -13.82 56.65
C SER A 414 -4.13 -12.90 57.46
N GLY A 415 -4.39 -12.76 58.76
CA GLY A 415 -3.66 -11.83 59.63
C GLY A 415 -2.28 -12.33 60.07
N GLY A 416 -1.48 -11.38 60.54
CA GLY A 416 -0.42 -11.59 61.54
C GLY A 416 1.01 -11.28 61.09
N ALA A 417 1.66 -10.43 61.90
CA ALA A 417 3.11 -10.27 62.09
C ALA A 417 3.91 -9.40 61.11
N GLU A 418 4.06 -8.15 61.54
CA GLU A 418 5.22 -7.25 61.58
C GLU A 418 6.55 -7.71 60.92
N ASN A 419 7.10 -6.77 60.13
CA ASN A 419 8.52 -6.55 59.76
C ASN A 419 9.22 -7.65 58.94
N ASP A 420 9.31 -7.49 57.61
CA ASP A 420 10.56 -7.43 56.79
C ASP A 420 10.34 -7.40 55.25
N ASP A 421 9.29 -6.74 54.73
CA ASP A 421 8.84 -6.98 53.34
C ASP A 421 9.28 -5.93 52.27
N ASP A 422 10.17 -5.01 52.61
CA ASP A 422 10.65 -3.98 51.65
C ASP A 422 11.71 -4.51 50.63
N ILE A 423 12.15 -5.76 50.77
CA ILE A 423 13.20 -6.37 49.93
C ILE A 423 12.62 -7.15 48.74
N LEU A 424 11.37 -7.65 48.81
CA LEU A 424 10.81 -8.51 47.75
C LEU A 424 10.18 -7.73 46.57
N GLY A 425 9.86 -6.45 46.75
CA GLY A 425 9.35 -5.59 45.67
C GLY A 425 10.42 -5.13 44.66
N GLN A 426 11.70 -5.18 45.04
CA GLN A 426 12.81 -4.70 44.21
C GLN A 426 13.44 -5.80 43.33
N GLU A 427 13.28 -7.08 43.67
CA GLU A 427 13.83 -8.22 42.92
C GLU A 427 13.12 -8.53 41.59
N SER A 428 11.92 -7.99 41.36
CA SER A 428 11.21 -8.20 40.09
C SER A 428 11.73 -7.34 38.92
N ARG A 429 12.62 -6.38 39.17
CA ARG A 429 13.12 -5.41 38.18
C ARG A 429 14.56 -5.79 37.76
N LEU A 430 14.69 -6.69 36.79
CA LEU A 430 16.01 -7.09 36.24
C LEU A 430 16.64 -5.95 35.42
N GLU A 431 17.35 -5.06 36.10
CA GLU A 431 18.09 -3.96 35.48
C GLU A 431 19.24 -3.50 36.37
N GLY A 432 20.17 -2.74 35.79
CA GLY A 432 21.29 -2.19 36.55
C GLY A 432 22.45 -1.76 35.66
N TRP A 433 23.55 -1.36 36.29
CA TRP A 433 24.73 -0.92 35.57
C TRP A 433 25.62 -2.09 35.17
N LEU A 434 25.90 -2.22 33.87
CA LEU A 434 26.81 -3.20 33.31
C LEU A 434 28.03 -2.51 32.69
N SER A 435 29.23 -3.06 32.89
CA SER A 435 30.43 -2.61 32.18
C SER A 435 30.64 -3.45 30.93
N ILE A 436 30.68 -2.81 29.77
CA ILE A 436 30.70 -3.47 28.45
C ILE A 436 31.95 -3.03 27.67
N PRO A 437 32.62 -3.92 26.93
CA PRO A 437 33.79 -3.55 26.14
C PRO A 437 33.48 -2.48 25.09
N ASN A 438 34.24 -1.38 25.08
CA ASN A 438 34.05 -0.31 24.10
C ASN A 438 34.65 -0.71 22.74
N LYS A 439 33.78 -1.00 21.77
CA LYS A 439 34.16 -1.44 20.41
C LYS A 439 35.06 -0.44 19.65
N GLN A 440 35.04 0.85 19.99
CA GLN A 440 35.88 1.85 19.33
C GLN A 440 37.29 1.98 19.94
N ASN A 441 37.55 1.44 21.15
CA ASN A 441 38.81 1.65 21.87
C ASN A 441 39.36 0.36 22.52
N ILE A 442 39.25 -0.76 21.80
CA ILE A 442 39.62 -2.10 22.28
C ILE A 442 41.13 -2.19 22.64
N ARG A 443 41.98 -1.35 22.03
CA ARG A 443 43.43 -1.33 22.25
C ARG A 443 43.88 -0.72 23.60
N ARG A 444 43.01 -0.03 24.34
CA ARG A 444 43.33 0.61 25.64
C ARG A 444 42.44 0.15 26.80
N HIS A 445 41.94 -1.10 26.79
CA HIS A 445 41.10 -1.65 27.85
C HIS A 445 39.89 -0.76 28.25
N GLY A 446 39.29 -0.07 27.28
CA GLY A 446 38.16 0.82 27.54
C GLY A 446 36.91 0.03 27.85
N TRP A 447 36.54 -0.09 29.13
CA TRP A 447 35.22 -0.53 29.55
C TRP A 447 34.29 0.68 29.61
N LYS A 448 33.10 0.56 29.04
CA LYS A 448 32.05 1.58 29.11
C LYS A 448 30.97 1.09 30.05
N LYS A 449 30.64 1.89 31.06
CA LYS A 449 29.50 1.62 31.93
C LYS A 449 28.22 2.03 31.19
N GLN A 450 27.26 1.12 31.09
CA GLN A 450 25.96 1.33 30.47
C GLN A 450 24.88 0.84 31.42
N TYR A 451 23.73 1.49 31.39
CA TYR A 451 22.58 1.10 32.19
C TYR A 451 21.75 0.11 31.37
N VAL A 452 21.42 -1.04 31.94
CA VAL A 452 20.84 -2.18 31.22
C VAL A 452 19.49 -2.52 31.82
N VAL A 453 18.50 -2.70 30.96
CA VAL A 453 17.15 -3.15 31.33
C VAL A 453 16.88 -4.47 30.63
N VAL A 454 16.52 -5.51 31.38
CA VAL A 454 16.20 -6.83 30.85
C VAL A 454 14.69 -7.02 30.89
N SER A 455 14.12 -7.34 29.74
CA SER A 455 12.72 -7.73 29.56
C SER A 455 12.64 -9.23 29.26
N SER A 456 11.44 -9.79 29.16
CA SER A 456 11.29 -11.24 28.87
C SER A 456 11.79 -11.62 27.46
N LYS A 457 11.89 -10.64 26.56
CA LYS A 457 12.24 -10.84 25.15
C LYS A 457 13.51 -10.11 24.73
N LYS A 458 13.94 -9.06 25.42
CA LYS A 458 15.04 -8.19 24.96
C LYS A 458 15.91 -7.72 26.12
N ILE A 459 17.18 -7.43 25.83
CA ILE A 459 18.10 -6.71 26.71
C ILE A 459 18.40 -5.35 26.08
N ILE A 460 18.12 -4.28 26.80
CA ILE A 460 18.18 -2.91 26.30
C ILE A 460 19.27 -2.15 27.06
N PHE A 461 20.14 -1.45 26.32
CA PHE A 461 21.29 -0.73 26.86
C PHE A 461 21.13 0.78 26.68
N TYR A 462 21.36 1.56 27.73
CA TYR A 462 21.31 3.02 27.77
C TYR A 462 22.68 3.58 28.22
N ASN A 463 23.01 4.84 27.88
CA ASN A 463 24.25 5.44 28.40
C ASN A 463 24.10 5.88 29.86
N SER A 464 22.90 6.25 30.27
CA SER A 464 22.58 6.63 31.64
C SER A 464 21.20 6.13 32.09
N GLU A 465 20.94 6.15 33.40
CA GLU A 465 19.62 5.83 33.94
C GLU A 465 18.57 6.89 33.54
N SER A 466 18.97 8.16 33.40
CA SER A 466 18.08 9.24 32.92
C SER A 466 17.71 9.09 31.45
N ASP A 467 18.57 8.48 30.64
CA ASP A 467 18.30 8.23 29.22
C ASP A 467 17.10 7.30 29.04
N LYS A 468 16.85 6.39 30.00
CA LYS A 468 15.69 5.48 29.98
C LYS A 468 14.35 6.20 29.80
N GLN A 469 14.22 7.42 30.33
CA GLN A 469 12.97 8.17 30.30
C GLN A 469 12.84 9.10 29.09
N ASN A 470 13.95 9.54 28.50
CA ASN A 470 13.97 10.69 27.60
C ASN A 470 14.81 10.52 26.33
N LEU A 471 15.53 9.41 26.16
CA LEU A 471 16.47 9.21 25.06
C LEU A 471 16.42 7.78 24.51
N ASP A 472 16.80 7.64 23.24
CA ASP A 472 16.83 6.34 22.56
C ASP A 472 17.86 5.40 23.21
N PRO A 473 17.55 4.10 23.32
CA PRO A 473 18.54 3.12 23.71
C PRO A 473 19.71 3.07 22.72
N VAL A 474 20.85 2.60 23.18
CA VAL A 474 22.11 2.55 22.43
C VAL A 474 22.28 1.21 21.72
N LEU A 475 21.76 0.15 22.33
CA LEU A 475 21.80 -1.21 21.79
C LEU A 475 20.59 -1.97 22.34
N ILE A 476 20.02 -2.83 21.51
CA ILE A 476 18.97 -3.77 21.90
C ILE A 476 19.38 -5.15 21.40
N LEU A 477 19.36 -6.13 22.30
CA LEU A 477 19.61 -7.53 21.98
C LEU A 477 18.30 -8.29 22.11
N ASP A 478 17.86 -8.93 21.04
CA ASP A 478 16.70 -9.81 21.08
C ASP A 478 17.10 -11.18 21.63
N LEU A 479 16.53 -11.56 22.77
CA LEU A 479 16.81 -12.84 23.41
C LEU A 479 16.47 -14.00 22.47
N LYS A 480 15.45 -13.88 21.59
CA LYS A 480 15.11 -14.92 20.62
C LYS A 480 16.24 -15.18 19.61
N LEU A 481 17.04 -14.17 19.29
CA LEU A 481 18.17 -14.29 18.37
C LEU A 481 19.44 -14.78 19.07
N VAL A 482 19.56 -14.54 20.38
CA VAL A 482 20.71 -14.96 21.19
C VAL A 482 20.68 -16.47 21.50
N PHE A 483 19.49 -17.05 21.68
CA PHE A 483 19.34 -18.49 21.99
C PHE A 483 19.46 -19.44 20.78
N ASN A 484 19.62 -18.92 19.56
CA ASN A 484 19.86 -19.75 18.36
C ASN A 484 21.37 -19.96 18.04
N CYS A 485 22.26 -19.56 18.96
CA CYS A 485 23.73 -19.69 18.81
C CYS A 485 24.39 -20.44 19.98
N LEU A 486 23.62 -21.13 20.82
CA LEU A 486 24.12 -22.04 21.86
C LEU A 486 23.92 -23.50 21.46
#